data_AF-A0A920AGJ4-F1
#
_entry.id   AF-A0A920AGJ4-F1
#
_cell.length_a   1.000
_cell.length_b   1.000
_cell.length_c   1.000
_cell.angle_alpha   90.00
_cell.angle_beta   90.00
_cell.angle_gamma   90.00
#
_symmetry.space_group_name_H-M   'P 1'
#
loop_
_entity.id
_entity.type
_entity.pdbx_description
1 polymer ?
#
loop_
_entity_poly.entity_id
_entity_poly.type
_entity_poly.pdbx_seq_one_letter_code
_entity_poly.pdbx_strand_id
1 'polypeptide(L)' 'MDKLVPIIYMIGVLLLVLPSFLSSNNNLKTFFTNLSIWVAIVLVVLSFYFAYNYFL' A
#
# COMPACT_ATOMS: atom_id res chain seq x y z
N MET A 1 -13.51 -11.64 14.70
CA MET A 1 -12.55 -12.52 14.00
C MET A 1 -12.47 -12.18 12.50
N ASP A 2 -13.54 -11.66 11.90
CA ASP A 2 -13.69 -11.40 10.46
C ASP A 2 -12.65 -10.45 9.84
N LYS A 3 -12.08 -9.54 10.63
CA LYS A 3 -11.02 -8.61 10.17
C LYS A 3 -9.60 -9.09 10.45
N LEU A 4 -9.41 -10.07 11.34
CA LEU A 4 -8.06 -10.54 11.71
C LEU A 4 -7.38 -11.30 10.58
N VAL A 5 -8.12 -12.18 9.88
CA VAL A 5 -7.58 -12.94 8.74
C VAL A 5 -7.11 -12.01 7.61
N PRO A 6 -7.91 -11.02 7.17
CA PRO A 6 -7.44 -10.00 6.21
C PRO A 6 -6.19 -9.25 6.67
N ILE A 7 -6.11 -8.85 7.95
CA ILE A 7 -4.95 -8.10 8.48
C ILE A 7 -3.68 -8.96 8.43
N ILE A 8 -3.76 -10.21 8.88
CA ILE A 8 -2.63 -11.15 8.86
C ILE A 8 -2.18 -11.41 7.42
N TYR A 9 -3.13 -11.56 6.49
CA TYR A 9 -2.83 -11.70 5.07
C TYR A 9 -2.08 -10.48 4.52
N MET A 10 -2.55 -9.27 4.83
CA MET A 10 -1.88 -8.03 4.39
C MET A 10 -0.46 -7.91 4.96
N ILE A 11 -0.26 -8.24 6.24
CA ILE A 11 1.07 -8.24 6.85
C ILE A 11 1.97 -9.28 6.17
N GLY A 12 1.46 -10.48 5.92
CA GLY A 12 2.19 -11.54 5.22
C GLY A 12 2.63 -11.12 3.82
N VAL A 13 1.73 -10.52 3.03
CA VAL A 13 2.03 -9.99 1.70
C VAL A 13 3.10 -8.89 1.78
N LEU A 14 2.98 -7.96 2.74
CA LEU A 14 3.99 -6.91 2.93
C LEU A 14 5.36 -7.49 3.24
N LEU A 15 5.46 -8.47 4.14
CA LEU A 15 6.73 -9.12 4.48
C LEU A 15 7.36 -9.85 3.29
N LEU A 16 6.56 -10.48 2.44
CA LEU A 16 7.04 -11.18 1.24
C LEU A 16 7.56 -10.21 0.17
N VAL A 17 6.89 -9.07 -0.01
CA VAL A 17 7.25 -8.08 -1.04
C VAL A 17 8.37 -7.13 -0.57
N LEU A 18 8.46 -6.86 0.73
CA LEU A 18 9.42 -5.94 1.34
C LEU A 18 10.89 -6.17 0.92
N PRO A 19 11.45 -7.39 0.94
CA PRO A 19 12.85 -7.59 0.55
C PRO A 19 13.12 -7.21 -0.91
N SER A 20 12.25 -7.62 -1.85
CA SER A 20 12.38 -7.26 -3.27
C SER A 20 12.13 -5.77 -3.51
N PHE A 21 11.27 -5.15 -2.70
CA PHE A 21 11.03 -3.72 -2.75
C PHE A 21 12.27 -2.93 -2.30
N LEU A 22 12.87 -3.29 -1.16
CA LEU A 22 14.08 -2.65 -0.67
C LEU A 22 15.28 -2.87 -1.60
N SER A 23 15.41 -4.06 -2.20
CA SER A 23 16.52 -4.35 -3.13
C SER A 23 16.42 -3.56 -4.43
N SER A 24 15.21 -3.33 -4.96
CA SER A 24 14.98 -2.52 -6.17
C SER A 24 15.00 -1.02 -5.90
N ASN A 25 14.91 -0.61 -4.63
CA ASN A 25 14.91 0.77 -4.16
C ASN A 25 16.12 1.08 -3.27
N ASN A 26 17.31 0.64 -3.69
CA ASN A 26 18.55 0.72 -2.92
C ASN A 26 19.11 2.15 -2.69
N ASN A 27 18.55 3.16 -3.33
CA ASN A 27 18.91 4.57 -3.14
C ASN A 27 17.79 5.29 -2.37
N LEU A 28 18.15 6.03 -1.30
CA LEU A 28 17.18 6.77 -0.47
C LEU A 28 16.28 7.70 -1.28
N LYS A 29 16.82 8.41 -2.28
CA LYS A 29 16.03 9.29 -3.15
C LYS A 29 15.00 8.48 -3.95
N THR A 30 15.44 7.38 -4.57
CA THR A 30 14.55 6.47 -5.34
C THR A 30 13.50 5.81 -4.45
N PHE A 31 13.88 5.40 -3.24
CA PHE A 31 12.95 4.84 -2.25
C PHE A 31 11.84 5.82 -1.90
N PHE A 32 12.17 7.07 -1.55
CA PHE A 32 11.16 8.07 -1.23
C PHE A 32 10.32 8.46 -2.45
N THR A 33 10.90 8.53 -3.64
CA THR A 33 10.14 8.77 -4.89
C THR A 33 9.12 7.67 -5.14
N ASN A 34 9.54 6.40 -5.07
CA ASN A 34 8.65 5.27 -5.33
C ASN A 34 7.62 5.08 -4.22
N LEU A 35 8.00 5.29 -2.95
CA LEU A 35 7.06 5.30 -1.83
C LEU A 35 5.99 6.39 -1.98
N SER A 36 6.37 7.59 -2.42
CA SER A 36 5.41 8.69 -2.64
C SER A 36 4.41 8.37 -3.74
N ILE A 37 4.83 7.68 -4.82
CA ILE A 37 3.93 7.22 -5.88
C ILE A 37 2.94 6.19 -5.32
N TRP A 38 3.41 5.21 -4.54
CA TRP A 38 2.53 4.23 -3.89
C TRP A 38 1.51 4.88 -2.95
N VAL A 39 1.94 5.86 -2.15
CA VAL A 39 1.04 6.64 -1.27
C VAL A 39 -0.01 7.37 -2.11
N ALA A 40 0.38 8.03 -3.20
CA ALA A 40 -0.56 8.73 -4.08
C ALA A 40 -1.60 7.78 -4.69
N ILE A 41 -1.19 6.59 -5.16
CA ILE A 41 -2.11 5.58 -5.70
C ILE A 41 -3.12 5.14 -4.62
N VAL A 42 -2.66 4.85 -3.40
CA VAL A 42 -3.54 4.47 -2.28
C VAL A 42 -4.54 5.58 -1.97
N LEU A 43 -4.08 6.85 -1.93
CA LEU A 43 -4.96 7.99 -1.70
C LEU A 43 -6.06 8.10 -2.76
N VAL A 44 -5.71 7.94 -4.05
CA VAL A 44 -6.69 7.98 -5.15
C VAL A 44 -7.74 6.87 -5.01
N VAL A 45 -7.31 5.63 -4.73
CA VAL A 45 -8.23 4.51 -4.52
C VAL A 45 -9.15 4.76 -3.33
N LEU A 46 -8.61 5.25 -2.21
CA LEU A 46 -9.41 5.60 -1.03
C LEU A 46 -10.39 6.73 -1.34
N SER A 47 -9.98 7.75 -2.08
CA SER A 47 -10.88 8.83 -2.49
C SER A 47 -12.07 8.30 -3.30
N PHE A 48 -11.86 7.38 -4.24
CA PHE A 48 -12.96 6.75 -4.98
C PHE A 48 -13.86 5.90 -4.09
N TYR A 49 -13.29 5.10 -3.19
CA TYR A 49 -14.06 4.29 -2.24
C TYR A 49 -14.93 5.17 -1.33
N PHE A 50 -14.36 6.24 -0.77
CA PHE A 50 -15.09 7.18 0.08
C PHE A 50 -16.14 7.96 -0.71
N ALA A 51 -15.84 8.40 -1.94
CA ALA A 51 -16.80 9.05 -2.79
C ALA A 51 -17.97 8.13 -3.12
N TYR A 52 -17.71 6.87 -3.50
CA TYR A 52 -18.76 5.87 -3.73
C TYR A 52 -19.66 5.74 -2.51
N ASN A 53 -19.09 5.51 -1.33
CA ASN A 53 -19.85 5.33 -0.09
C ASN A 53 -20.57 6.61 0.39
N TYR A 54 -20.17 7.78 -0.10
CA TYR A 54 -20.81 9.06 0.23
C TYR A 54 -22.00 9.37 -0.68
N PHE A 55 -21.90 9.03 -1.97
CA PHE A 55 -22.88 9.40 -3.00
C PHE A 55 -23.89 8.30 -3.37
N LEU A 56 -23.52 7.03 -3.19
CA LEU A 56 -24.36 5.86 -3.51
C LEU A 56 -24.65 5.07 -2.23
#